data_AF-A0A6A4HA61-F1
#
_entry.id   AF-A0A6A4HA61-F1
#
_cell.length_a   1.000
_cell.length_b   1.000
_cell.length_c   1.000
_cell.angle_alpha   90.00
_cell.angle_beta   90.00
_cell.angle_gamma   90.00
#
_symmetry.space_group_name_H-M   'P 1'
#
loop_
_entity.id
_entity.type
_entity.pdbx_description
1 polymer ?
#
loop_
_entity_poly.entity_id
_entity_poly.type
_entity_poly.pdbx_seq_one_letter_code
_entity_poly.pdbx_strand_id
1 'polypeptide(L)'
;MKDRKYTEDIFNEYCRLCVEFDKTRFSDMHRASFREIPWPVLAPCSSITPNQVNCQSIRDFFIFVRDIKGSPEQRRLLREARNRYHPDRWASKKVVLSVATELERIHVKQTGLVVSQEINRIFDALPS
;
A
#
# COMPACT_ATOMS: atom_id res chain seq x y z
N MET A 1 3.76 20.12 12.77
CA MET A 1 2.55 19.29 12.97
C MET A 1 1.83 19.25 11.63
N LYS A 2 1.72 18.09 10.96
CA LYS A 2 0.97 18.02 9.69
C LYS A 2 -0.50 18.29 9.99
N ASP A 3 -1.16 19.08 9.15
CA ASP A 3 -2.59 19.37 9.28
C ASP A 3 -3.40 18.05 9.21
N ARG A 4 -4.39 17.89 10.08
CA ARG A 4 -5.28 16.72 10.10
C ARG A 4 -5.96 16.54 8.74
N LYS A 5 -6.41 17.63 8.12
CA LYS A 5 -7.03 17.63 6.80
C LYS A 5 -6.09 17.07 5.73
N TYR A 6 -4.83 17.50 5.76
CA TYR A 6 -3.81 17.02 4.82
C TYR A 6 -3.57 15.50 4.94
N THR A 7 -3.63 14.96 6.15
CA THR A 7 -3.45 13.52 6.38
C THR A 7 -4.67 12.71 5.93
N GLU A 8 -5.88 13.26 6.14
CA GLU A 8 -7.13 12.70 5.59
C GLU A 8 -7.15 12.71 4.05
N ASP A 9 -6.61 13.76 3.41
CA ASP A 9 -6.49 13.83 1.96
C ASP A 9 -5.55 12.75 1.41
N ILE A 10 -4.41 12.50 2.07
CA ILE A 10 -3.50 11.38 1.71
C ILE A 10 -4.23 10.03 1.84
N PHE A 11 -5.01 9.84 2.90
CA PHE A 11 -5.78 8.60 3.08
C PHE A 11 -6.84 8.43 1.98
N ASN A 12 -7.54 9.50 1.60
CA ASN A 12 -8.50 9.46 0.50
C ASN A 12 -7.82 9.13 -0.84
N GLU A 13 -6.63 9.67 -1.09
CA GLU A 13 -5.80 9.32 -2.26
C GLU A 13 -5.42 7.83 -2.26
N TYR A 14 -4.96 7.31 -1.12
CA TYR A 14 -4.66 5.89 -0.93
C TYR A 14 -5.88 5.00 -1.26
N CYS A 15 -7.07 5.34 -0.74
CA CYS A 15 -8.29 4.58 -0.98
C CYS A 15 -8.66 4.54 -2.47
N ARG A 16 -8.55 5.68 -3.16
CA ARG A 16 -8.78 5.77 -4.61
C ARG A 16 -7.79 4.90 -5.38
N LEU A 17 -6.50 4.96 -5.06
CA LEU A 17 -5.48 4.13 -5.70
C LEU A 17 -5.67 2.64 -5.43
N CYS A 18 -6.17 2.26 -4.25
CA CYS A 18 -6.54 0.87 -3.96
C CYS A 18 -7.57 0.34 -4.96
N VAL A 19 -8.62 1.12 -5.23
CA VAL A 19 -9.68 0.75 -6.18
C VAL A 19 -9.13 0.62 -7.59
N GLU A 20 -8.33 1.58 -8.04
CA GLU A 20 -7.73 1.55 -9.38
C GLU A 20 -6.78 0.36 -9.52
N PHE A 21 -5.82 0.21 -8.60
CA PHE A 21 -4.86 -0.89 -8.60
C PHE A 21 -5.53 -2.26 -8.62
N ASP A 22 -6.62 -2.43 -7.85
CA ASP A 22 -7.34 -3.70 -7.79
C ASP A 22 -8.03 -4.05 -9.12
N LYS A 23 -8.47 -3.06 -9.89
CA LYS A 23 -9.08 -3.23 -11.22
C LYS A 23 -8.05 -3.36 -12.35
N THR A 24 -6.88 -2.75 -12.20
CA THR A 24 -5.85 -2.69 -13.25
C THR A 24 -5.29 -4.06 -13.61
N ARG A 25 -5.15 -4.34 -14.92
CA ARG A 25 -4.34 -5.46 -15.42
C ARG A 25 -3.03 -4.90 -15.96
N PHE A 26 -1.91 -5.28 -15.36
CA PHE A 26 -0.61 -4.79 -15.78
C PHE A 26 -0.05 -5.60 -16.94
N SER A 27 0.65 -4.90 -17.84
CA SER A 27 1.25 -5.45 -19.06
C SER A 27 2.36 -4.52 -19.55
N ASP A 28 3.05 -4.88 -20.63
CA ASP A 28 4.07 -4.00 -21.22
C ASP A 28 3.50 -2.70 -21.78
N MET A 29 2.21 -2.69 -22.16
CA MET A 29 1.47 -1.51 -22.61
C MET A 29 0.88 -0.70 -21.46
N HIS A 30 0.72 -1.31 -20.28
CA HIS A 30 0.21 -0.67 -19.08
C HIS A 30 1.04 -1.11 -17.88
N ARG A 31 2.21 -0.47 -17.77
CA ARG A 31 3.26 -0.83 -16.82
C ARG A 31 2.91 -0.30 -15.44
N ALA A 32 3.16 -1.10 -14.41
CA ALA A 32 3.16 -0.60 -13.06
C ALA A 32 4.34 0.35 -12.86
N SER A 33 4.10 1.46 -12.15
CA SER A 33 5.14 2.29 -11.57
C SER A 33 5.04 2.28 -10.05
N PHE A 34 6.13 2.63 -9.37
CA PHE A 34 6.15 2.73 -7.91
C PHE A 34 5.06 3.68 -7.37
N ARG A 35 4.71 4.74 -8.10
CA ARG A 35 3.77 5.78 -7.65
C ARG A 35 2.29 5.37 -7.82
N GLU A 36 2.01 4.39 -8.65
CA GLU A 36 0.64 3.88 -8.89
C GLU A 36 0.25 2.77 -7.91
N ILE A 37 1.21 2.24 -7.17
CA ILE A 37 0.96 1.24 -6.14
C ILE A 37 0.49 1.96 -4.87
N PRO A 38 -0.65 1.58 -4.28
CA PRO A 38 -1.26 2.29 -3.15
C PRO A 38 -0.54 1.99 -1.82
N TRP A 39 0.68 2.46 -1.63
CA TRP A 39 1.45 2.17 -0.40
C TRP A 39 0.76 2.72 0.86
N PRO A 40 0.57 1.91 1.93
CA PRO A 40 -0.12 2.33 3.14
C PRO A 40 0.78 3.16 4.04
N VAL A 41 1.08 4.41 3.65
CA VAL A 41 1.89 5.36 4.41
C VAL A 41 1.29 6.76 4.36
N LEU A 42 1.60 7.60 5.35
CA LEU A 42 1.12 9.00 5.42
C LEU A 42 2.02 9.96 4.60
N ALA A 43 2.19 9.63 3.32
CA ALA A 43 2.94 10.42 2.35
C ALA A 43 2.20 10.50 1.00
N PRO A 44 2.26 11.64 0.27
CA PRO A 44 1.64 11.77 -1.05
C PRO A 44 2.25 10.81 -2.07
N CYS A 45 1.41 10.19 -2.90
CA CYS A 45 1.85 9.22 -3.91
C CYS A 45 2.74 9.83 -5.00
N SER A 46 2.61 11.14 -5.25
CA SER A 46 3.46 11.88 -6.19
C SER A 46 4.92 12.02 -5.75
N SER A 47 5.19 11.93 -4.44
CA SER A 47 6.51 12.14 -3.83
C SER A 47 7.04 10.94 -3.06
N ILE A 48 6.31 9.82 -3.06
CA ILE A 48 6.67 8.64 -2.27
C ILE A 48 7.90 7.95 -2.85
N THR A 49 8.80 7.55 -1.95
CA THR A 49 10.04 6.83 -2.28
C THR A 49 10.11 5.49 -1.53
N PRO A 50 10.89 4.51 -2.03
CA PRO A 50 11.02 3.20 -1.37
C PRO A 50 11.42 3.29 0.11
N ASN A 51 12.31 4.23 0.47
CA ASN A 51 12.81 4.40 1.84
C ASN A 51 11.72 4.87 2.82
N GLN A 52 10.69 5.56 2.32
CA GLN A 52 9.57 6.03 3.13
C GLN A 52 8.57 4.92 3.43
N VAL A 53 8.65 3.77 2.73
CA VAL A 53 7.77 2.63 2.94
C VAL A 53 8.51 1.58 3.75
N ASN A 54 8.42 1.72 5.07
CA ASN A 54 9.02 0.84 6.05
C ASN A 54 8.00 0.44 7.13
N CYS A 55 8.35 -0.55 7.96
CA CYS A 55 7.42 -1.09 8.95
C CYS A 55 6.79 -0.02 9.86
N GLN A 56 7.56 0.99 10.28
CA GLN A 56 7.04 2.05 11.14
C GLN A 56 6.01 2.91 10.42
N SER A 57 6.32 3.37 9.21
CA SER A 57 5.39 4.19 8.40
C SER A 57 4.07 3.48 8.10
N ILE A 58 4.10 2.15 7.96
CA ILE A 58 2.92 1.31 7.72
C ILE A 58 2.07 1.21 8.99
N ARG A 59 2.70 1.00 10.15
CA ARG A 59 2.01 1.01 11.44
C ARG A 59 1.36 2.36 11.71
N ASP A 60 2.09 3.45 11.49
CA ASP A 60 1.59 4.81 11.69
C ASP A 60 0.35 5.09 10.83
N PHE A 61 0.34 4.62 9.58
CA PHE A 61 -0.82 4.69 8.70
C PHE A 61 -2.03 3.97 9.29
N PHE A 62 -1.88 2.72 9.73
CA PHE A 62 -3.01 1.97 10.28
C PHE A 62 -3.45 2.47 11.66
N ILE A 63 -2.56 3.03 12.48
CA ILE A 63 -2.92 3.75 13.70
C ILE A 63 -3.81 4.94 13.35
N PHE A 64 -3.39 5.76 12.37
CA PHE A 64 -4.18 6.90 11.91
C PHE A 64 -5.58 6.48 11.42
N VAL A 65 -5.67 5.41 10.61
CA VAL A 65 -6.96 4.87 10.15
C VAL A 65 -7.88 4.51 11.32
N ARG A 66 -7.35 3.82 12.33
CA ARG A 66 -8.11 3.48 13.55
C ARG A 66 -8.58 4.73 14.27
N ASP A 67 -7.72 5.73 14.41
CA ASP A 67 -8.02 6.93 15.18
C ASP A 67 -9.10 7.79 14.50
N ILE A 68 -9.20 7.79 13.17
CA ILE A 68 -10.20 8.59 12.43
C ILE A 68 -11.45 7.80 12.00
N LYS A 69 -11.36 6.48 11.77
CA LYS A 69 -12.48 5.64 11.28
C LYS A 69 -12.92 4.55 12.27
N GLY A 70 -12.14 4.28 13.31
CA GLY A 70 -12.39 3.23 14.28
C GLY A 70 -11.78 1.87 13.90
N SER A 71 -11.71 0.98 14.90
CA SER A 71 -11.15 -0.37 14.78
C SER A 71 -11.84 -1.27 13.74
N PRO A 72 -13.18 -1.26 13.57
CA PRO A 72 -13.83 -2.10 12.55
C PRO A 72 -13.34 -1.79 11.14
N GLU A 73 -13.17 -0.50 10.83
CA GLU A 73 -12.73 -0.04 9.53
C GLU A 73 -11.24 -0.30 9.31
N GLN A 74 -10.41 -0.08 10.33
CA GLN A 74 -8.99 -0.49 10.30
C GLN A 74 -8.85 -1.98 9.96
N ARG A 75 -9.63 -2.84 10.62
CA ARG A 75 -9.61 -4.29 10.40
C ARG A 75 -10.09 -4.65 8.99
N ARG A 76 -11.11 -3.95 8.45
CA ARG A 76 -11.56 -4.12 7.06
C ARG A 76 -10.43 -3.80 6.08
N LEU A 77 -9.81 -2.64 6.22
CA LEU A 77 -8.73 -2.20 5.34
C LEU A 77 -7.50 -3.11 5.42
N LEU A 78 -7.15 -3.62 6.60
CA LEU A 78 -6.07 -4.61 6.73
C LEU A 78 -6.38 -5.90 5.95
N ARG A 79 -7.60 -6.43 6.02
CA ARG A 79 -7.98 -7.63 5.23
C ARG A 79 -7.85 -7.37 3.72
N GLU A 80 -8.32 -6.23 3.26
CA GLU A 80 -8.19 -5.84 1.86
C GLU A 80 -6.73 -5.70 1.44
N ALA A 81 -5.91 -5.08 2.29
CA ALA A 81 -4.49 -4.91 2.05
C ALA A 81 -3.74 -6.26 2.05
N ARG A 82 -4.07 -7.21 2.95
CA ARG A 82 -3.50 -8.58 2.93
C ARG A 82 -3.69 -9.24 1.58
N ASN A 83 -4.90 -9.14 1.03
CA ASN A 83 -5.20 -9.69 -0.29
C ASN A 83 -4.45 -8.91 -1.40
N ARG A 84 -4.47 -7.57 -1.35
CA ARG A 84 -3.82 -6.70 -2.35
C ARG A 84 -2.33 -6.92 -2.46
N TYR A 85 -1.65 -7.12 -1.33
CA TYR A 85 -0.20 -7.33 -1.23
C TYR A 85 0.18 -8.81 -1.15
N HIS A 86 -0.73 -9.73 -1.46
CA HIS A 86 -0.41 -11.14 -1.53
C HIS A 86 0.52 -11.42 -2.73
N PRO A 87 1.63 -12.17 -2.54
CA PRO A 87 2.55 -12.49 -3.64
C PRO A 87 1.87 -13.09 -4.86
N ASP A 88 0.97 -14.06 -4.67
CA ASP A 88 0.25 -14.71 -5.78
C ASP A 88 -0.66 -13.74 -6.54
N ARG A 89 -1.24 -12.76 -5.84
CA ARG A 89 -2.06 -11.72 -6.49
C ARG A 89 -1.20 -10.80 -7.35
N TRP A 90 -0.01 -10.44 -6.87
CA TRP A 90 0.93 -9.64 -7.65
C TRP A 90 1.49 -10.39 -8.85
N ALA A 91 1.79 -11.68 -8.68
CA ALA A 91 2.23 -12.56 -9.77
C ALA A 91 1.15 -12.69 -10.86
N SER A 92 -0.09 -13.01 -10.47
CA SER A 92 -1.21 -13.14 -11.41
C SER A 92 -1.55 -11.84 -12.14
N LYS A 93 -1.41 -10.69 -11.48
CA LYS A 93 -1.59 -9.36 -12.10
C LYS A 93 -0.34 -8.84 -12.85
N LYS A 94 0.76 -9.61 -12.88
CA LYS A 94 2.05 -9.23 -13.51
C LYS A 94 2.61 -7.90 -13.01
N VAL A 95 2.35 -7.51 -11.76
CA VAL A 95 2.71 -6.20 -11.21
C VAL A 95 4.20 -5.93 -11.40
N VAL A 96 5.05 -6.76 -10.76
CA VAL A 96 6.51 -6.60 -10.80
C VAL A 96 7.05 -6.79 -12.22
N LEU A 97 6.53 -7.77 -12.97
CA LEU A 97 7.00 -8.06 -14.33
C LEU A 97 6.77 -6.90 -15.30
N SER A 98 5.68 -6.15 -15.12
CA SER A 98 5.33 -5.03 -16.00
C SER A 98 6.16 -3.76 -15.76
N VAL A 99 6.86 -3.64 -14.63
CA VAL A 99 7.63 -2.45 -14.28
C VAL A 99 8.78 -2.26 -15.27
N ALA A 100 8.97 -1.03 -15.75
CA ALA A 100 9.83 -0.73 -16.90
C ALA A 100 11.32 -1.02 -16.68
N THR A 101 11.86 -0.64 -15.52
CA THR A 101 13.31 -0.71 -15.25
C THR A 101 13.62 -1.77 -14.20
N GLU A 102 14.83 -2.35 -14.27
CA GLU A 102 15.27 -3.35 -13.29
C GLU A 102 15.39 -2.77 -11.88
N LEU A 103 15.91 -1.55 -11.76
CA LEU A 103 16.02 -0.87 -10.47
C LEU A 103 14.65 -0.65 -9.82
N GLU A 104 13.66 -0.20 -10.59
CA GLU A 104 12.31 -0.02 -10.06
C GLU A 104 11.63 -1.36 -9.75
N ARG A 105 11.89 -2.42 -10.53
CA ARG A 105 11.43 -3.78 -10.21
C ARG A 105 11.93 -4.25 -8.85
N ILE A 106 13.21 -4.03 -8.56
CA ILE A 106 13.82 -4.37 -7.28
C ILE A 106 13.11 -3.61 -6.15
N HIS A 107 12.95 -2.30 -6.30
CA HIS A 107 12.25 -1.48 -5.30
C HIS A 107 10.80 -1.92 -5.08
N VAL A 108 10.01 -2.08 -6.15
CA VAL A 108 8.61 -2.53 -6.05
C VAL A 108 8.51 -3.88 -5.36
N LYS A 109 9.37 -4.84 -5.73
CA LYS A 109 9.37 -6.18 -5.14
C LYS A 109 9.73 -6.15 -3.66
N GLN A 110 10.80 -5.45 -3.28
CA GLN A 110 11.26 -5.36 -1.89
C GLN A 110 10.25 -4.63 -1.01
N THR A 111 9.76 -3.47 -1.47
CA THR A 111 8.75 -2.69 -0.74
C THR A 111 7.43 -3.45 -0.62
N GLY A 112 6.98 -4.13 -1.69
CA GLY A 112 5.81 -5.00 -1.65
C GLY A 112 5.92 -6.10 -0.60
N LEU A 113 7.10 -6.72 -0.48
CA LEU A 113 7.37 -7.73 0.54
C LEU A 113 7.30 -7.15 1.96
N VAL A 114 7.94 -6.00 2.21
CA VAL A 114 7.90 -5.32 3.51
C VAL A 114 6.45 -5.01 3.92
N VAL A 115 5.67 -4.46 2.99
CA VAL A 115 4.26 -4.13 3.22
C VAL A 115 3.44 -5.38 3.50
N SER A 116 3.60 -6.43 2.70
CA SER A 116 2.89 -7.70 2.88
C SER A 116 3.17 -8.31 4.25
N GLN A 117 4.44 -8.37 4.66
CA GLN A 117 4.82 -8.90 5.96
C GLN A 117 4.26 -8.06 7.12
N GLU A 118 4.39 -6.74 7.04
CA GLU A 118 3.94 -5.86 8.12
C GLU A 118 2.42 -5.84 8.28
N ILE A 119 1.66 -5.87 7.18
CA ILE A 119 0.20 -5.99 7.24
C ILE A 119 -0.21 -7.28 7.96
N ASN A 120 0.44 -8.41 7.66
CA ASN A 120 0.14 -9.67 8.34
C ASN A 120 0.44 -9.56 9.85
N ARG A 121 1.61 -9.00 10.23
CA ARG A 121 1.95 -8.77 11.65
C ARG A 121 0.92 -7.92 12.38
N ILE A 122 0.51 -6.80 11.78
CA ILE A 122 -0.50 -5.91 12.38
C ILE A 122 -1.83 -6.64 12.52
N PHE A 123 -2.26 -7.36 11.48
CA PHE A 123 -3.54 -8.07 11.49
C PHE A 123 -3.58 -9.18 12.54
N ASP A 124 -2.50 -9.96 12.65
CA ASP A 124 -2.41 -11.08 13.59
C ASP A 124 -2.31 -10.60 15.05
N ALA A 125 -1.86 -9.36 15.27
CA ALA A 125 -1.83 -8.72 16.59
C ALA A 125 -3.18 -8.10 17.02
N LEU A 126 -4.18 -8.03 16.15
CA LEU A 126 -5.50 -7.49 16.51
C LEU A 126 -6.29 -8.49 17.37
N PRO A 127 -6.92 -8.04 18.47
CA PRO A 127 -7.78 -8.91 19.28
C PRO A 127 -8.97 -9.41 18.46
N SER A 128 -9.33 -10.67 18.68
CA SER A 128 -10.42 -11.42 18.01
C SER A 128 -11.74 -10.67 17.96
#